data_AF-X5MLF0-F1
#
_entry.id   AF-X5MLF0-F1
#
_cell.length_a   1.000
_cell.length_b   1.000
_cell.length_c   1.000
_cell.angle_alpha   90.00
_cell.angle_beta   90.00
_cell.angle_gamma   90.00
#
_symmetry.space_group_name_H-M   'P 1'
#
loop_
_entity.id
_entity.type
_entity.pdbx_description
1 polymer ?
#
loop_
_entity_poly.entity_id
_entity_poly.type
_entity_poly.pdbx_seq_one_letter_code
_entity_poly.pdbx_strand_id
1 'polypeptide(L)'
;MYRNSFRLTNREIDEAFATRQFRLVFQPKIDLTHRSLTGVESFARWQHPQFGVIPPALFLPVLARQGRNQELTRFVLSEAIAQLVRWRASGETATVSINVAPEELADGSLPVSIRLALNTADLDPSRLIVDLPERGLAAEPERARDTIHALSEIGIGLALECAQEPLIDFTNTDTALLDPTAFQEFKIGGRAIIQFASRIEGTGLGLMRSRLEYAKSNQMKTTAVGAESAETVSLLPSLGFDQAQGNAISSPLTPQVLLDFDAAAAMDDLLGTQPQDTPDKAALEDFSPPTRLPAEKKSRIQVVRGNARVELLTQGKTGGKTHVVKLPNPASVAAGKQRDEQTGAPKMGFFTRLQTRFSRTFQA
;
A
#
# COMPACT_ATOMS: atom_id res chain seq x y z
N MET A 1 17.18 -1.64 2.75
CA MET A 1 18.18 -1.71 1.67
C MET A 1 18.21 -3.16 1.14
N TYR A 2 17.24 -3.57 0.30
CA TYR A 2 17.28 -4.86 -0.40
C TYR A 2 18.19 -4.71 -1.62
N ARG A 3 19.44 -5.20 -1.50
CA ARG A 3 20.53 -4.96 -2.47
C ARG A 3 20.86 -6.18 -3.33
N ASN A 4 19.86 -7.04 -3.56
CA ASN A 4 19.83 -7.97 -4.67
C ASN A 4 18.56 -7.68 -5.47
N SER A 5 18.72 -7.36 -6.75
CA SER A 5 17.62 -7.19 -7.69
C SER A 5 16.93 -8.54 -7.90
N PHE A 6 16.02 -8.89 -6.99
CA PHE A 6 15.12 -10.02 -7.16
C PHE A 6 14.20 -9.69 -8.34
N ARG A 7 14.34 -10.43 -9.44
CA ARG A 7 13.54 -10.23 -10.65
C ARG A 7 12.51 -11.36 -10.74
N LEU A 8 11.32 -11.05 -10.25
CA LEU A 8 10.14 -11.87 -10.47
C LEU A 8 9.79 -11.90 -11.96
N THR A 9 9.77 -13.10 -12.53
CA THR A 9 9.42 -13.38 -13.92
C THR A 9 7.93 -13.72 -14.04
N ASN A 10 7.36 -13.58 -15.25
CA ASN A 10 5.98 -14.03 -15.52
C ASN A 10 5.80 -15.51 -15.17
N ARG A 11 6.81 -16.34 -15.46
CA ARG A 11 6.79 -17.77 -15.14
C ARG A 11 6.69 -18.03 -13.63
N GLU A 12 7.49 -17.33 -12.82
CA GLU A 12 7.40 -17.48 -11.35
C GLU A 12 6.02 -17.04 -10.82
N ILE A 13 5.39 -16.05 -11.46
CA ILE A 13 4.04 -15.59 -11.11
C ILE A 13 2.98 -16.62 -11.53
N ASP A 14 3.08 -17.17 -12.74
CA ASP A 14 2.22 -18.24 -13.22
C ASP A 14 2.31 -19.46 -12.28
N GLU A 15 3.53 -19.85 -11.93
CA GLU A 15 3.79 -20.93 -10.97
C GLU A 15 3.22 -20.57 -9.60
N ALA A 16 3.33 -19.33 -9.14
CA ALA A 16 2.79 -18.89 -7.86
C ALA A 16 1.26 -18.99 -7.79
N PHE A 17 0.55 -18.65 -8.86
CA PHE A 17 -0.89 -18.87 -8.94
C PHE A 17 -1.24 -20.36 -9.03
N ALA A 18 -0.58 -21.11 -9.92
CA ALA A 18 -0.87 -22.52 -10.18
C ALA A 18 -0.60 -23.42 -8.95
N THR A 19 0.47 -23.12 -8.20
CA THR A 19 0.89 -23.92 -7.04
C THR A 19 0.40 -23.35 -5.71
N ARG A 20 -0.52 -22.37 -5.74
CA ARG A 20 -1.05 -21.67 -4.57
C ARG A 20 0.11 -21.22 -3.66
N GLN A 21 0.98 -20.35 -4.13
CA GLN A 21 2.02 -19.71 -3.31
C GLN A 21 1.52 -18.41 -2.67
N PHE A 22 0.46 -17.82 -3.20
CA PHE A 22 -0.21 -16.72 -2.55
C PHE A 22 -1.09 -17.21 -1.40
N ARG A 23 -1.16 -16.44 -0.33
CA ARG A 23 -2.04 -16.65 0.83
C ARG A 23 -2.61 -15.31 1.28
N LEU A 24 -3.77 -15.35 1.92
CA LEU A 24 -4.31 -14.18 2.62
C LEU A 24 -3.93 -14.22 4.10
N VAL A 25 -3.53 -13.06 4.59
CA VAL A 25 -3.52 -12.71 6.01
C VAL A 25 -4.52 -11.59 6.22
N PHE A 26 -5.01 -11.43 7.44
CA PHE A 26 -6.14 -10.58 7.77
C PHE A 26 -5.74 -9.63 8.88
N GLN A 27 -5.83 -8.33 8.63
CA GLN A 27 -5.55 -7.34 9.67
C GLN A 27 -6.85 -6.91 10.35
N PRO A 28 -6.93 -7.01 11.69
CA PRO A 28 -8.06 -6.50 12.44
C PRO A 28 -8.32 -5.01 12.23
N LYS A 29 -9.59 -4.65 12.07
CA LYS A 29 -10.10 -3.28 12.14
C LYS A 29 -10.96 -3.14 13.39
N ILE A 30 -10.67 -2.13 14.21
CA ILE A 30 -11.26 -1.98 15.54
C ILE A 30 -12.10 -0.71 15.63
N ASP A 31 -13.27 -0.81 16.25
CA ASP A 31 -14.06 0.34 16.69
C ASP A 31 -13.36 1.02 17.86
N LEU A 32 -13.03 2.30 17.70
CA LEU A 32 -12.26 3.04 18.70
C LEU A 32 -13.07 3.37 19.97
N THR A 33 -14.40 3.36 19.89
CA THR A 33 -15.29 3.67 21.02
C THR A 33 -15.59 2.43 21.85
N HIS A 34 -16.00 1.35 21.18
CA HIS A 34 -16.43 0.11 21.80
C HIS A 34 -15.29 -0.90 21.96
N ARG A 35 -14.10 -0.61 21.41
CA ARG A 35 -12.91 -1.49 21.42
C ARG A 35 -13.23 -2.90 20.91
N SER A 36 -14.06 -2.98 19.88
CA SER A 36 -14.55 -4.24 19.31
C SER A 36 -14.08 -4.42 17.87
N LEU A 37 -13.95 -5.68 17.45
CA LEU A 37 -13.62 -6.03 16.07
C LEU A 37 -14.81 -5.69 15.17
N THR A 38 -14.60 -4.85 14.14
CA THR A 38 -15.66 -4.45 13.19
C THR A 38 -15.56 -5.19 11.86
N GLY A 39 -14.40 -5.79 11.59
CA GLY A 39 -14.09 -6.52 10.39
C GLY A 39 -12.60 -6.70 10.24
N VAL A 40 -12.19 -7.26 9.11
CA VAL A 40 -10.78 -7.45 8.79
C VAL A 40 -10.49 -7.04 7.36
N GLU A 41 -9.30 -6.49 7.11
CA GLU A 41 -8.80 -6.28 5.77
C GLU A 41 -7.88 -7.42 5.36
N SER A 42 -8.11 -7.96 4.16
CA SER A 42 -7.28 -9.03 3.63
C SER A 42 -6.07 -8.48 2.87
N PHE A 43 -4.92 -9.10 3.11
CA PHE A 43 -3.67 -8.79 2.43
C PHE A 43 -3.05 -10.05 1.86
N ALA A 44 -2.69 -9.99 0.58
CA ALA A 44 -1.92 -11.05 -0.04
C ALA A 44 -0.51 -11.13 0.55
N ARG A 45 0.01 -12.35 0.69
CA ARG A 45 1.40 -12.68 1.00
C ARG A 45 1.85 -13.73 0.02
N TRP A 46 3.05 -13.59 -0.53
CA TRP A 46 3.62 -14.59 -1.42
C TRP A 46 4.61 -15.46 -0.63
N GLN A 47 4.23 -16.70 -0.38
CA GLN A 47 5.11 -17.73 0.18
C GLN A 47 6.00 -18.29 -0.94
N HIS A 48 7.14 -17.66 -1.17
CA HIS A 48 8.06 -18.05 -2.23
C HIS A 48 8.97 -19.19 -1.75
N PRO A 49 9.13 -20.29 -2.52
CA PRO A 49 9.90 -21.46 -2.09
C PRO A 49 11.37 -21.15 -1.78
N GLN A 50 11.98 -20.22 -2.52
CA GLN A 50 13.38 -19.80 -2.30
C GLN A 50 13.56 -18.60 -1.34
N PHE A 51 12.61 -17.67 -1.27
CA PHE A 51 12.80 -16.37 -0.59
C PHE A 51 11.95 -16.22 0.67
N GLY A 52 11.17 -17.24 1.04
CA GLY A 52 10.23 -17.16 2.14
C GLY A 52 9.07 -16.21 1.82
N VAL A 53 8.53 -15.56 2.84
CA VAL A 53 7.38 -14.67 2.69
C VAL A 53 7.82 -13.34 2.06
N ILE A 54 7.35 -13.08 0.85
CA ILE A 54 7.57 -11.82 0.14
C ILE A 54 6.39 -10.87 0.41
N PRO A 55 6.64 -9.65 0.93
CA PRO A 55 5.60 -8.68 1.20
C PRO A 55 5.05 -8.04 -0.10
N PRO A 56 3.79 -7.54 -0.08
CA PRO A 56 3.14 -6.88 -1.21
C PRO A 56 3.98 -5.80 -1.89
N ALA A 57 4.68 -4.99 -1.10
CA ALA A 57 5.50 -3.89 -1.61
C ALA A 57 6.57 -4.34 -2.62
N LEU A 58 6.98 -5.61 -2.60
CA LEU A 58 7.98 -6.15 -3.53
C LEU A 58 7.37 -6.82 -4.76
N PHE A 59 6.18 -7.41 -4.67
CA PHE A 59 5.58 -8.15 -5.80
C PHE A 59 4.44 -7.40 -6.50
N LEU A 60 3.66 -6.55 -5.81
CA LEU A 60 2.57 -5.78 -6.42
C LEU A 60 3.05 -4.89 -7.58
N PRO A 61 4.18 -4.15 -7.47
CA PRO A 61 4.66 -3.36 -8.60
C PRO A 61 5.10 -4.22 -9.79
N VAL A 62 5.46 -5.48 -9.56
CA VAL A 62 5.81 -6.41 -10.64
C VAL A 62 4.54 -6.87 -11.37
N LEU A 63 3.54 -7.34 -10.61
CA LEU A 63 2.25 -7.75 -11.17
C LEU A 63 1.59 -6.63 -11.97
N ALA A 64 1.59 -5.41 -11.44
CA ALA A 64 1.06 -4.23 -12.12
C ALA A 64 1.77 -3.98 -13.46
N ARG A 65 3.11 -3.99 -13.50
CA ARG A 65 3.87 -3.82 -14.75
C ARG A 65 3.63 -4.93 -15.78
N GLN A 66 3.17 -6.09 -15.33
CA GLN A 66 2.88 -7.25 -16.19
C GLN A 66 1.39 -7.39 -16.52
N GLY A 67 0.53 -6.46 -16.06
CA GLY A 67 -0.91 -6.50 -16.29
C GLY A 67 -1.63 -7.63 -15.54
N ARG A 68 -1.07 -8.10 -14.41
CA ARG A 68 -1.56 -9.26 -13.65
C ARG A 68 -2.40 -8.89 -12.42
N ASN A 69 -2.76 -7.61 -12.26
CA ASN A 69 -3.53 -7.15 -11.10
C ASN A 69 -4.91 -7.82 -11.02
N GLN A 70 -5.62 -7.94 -12.14
CA GLN A 70 -6.92 -8.63 -12.20
C GLN A 70 -6.83 -10.10 -11.74
N GLU A 71 -5.74 -10.80 -12.07
CA GLU A 71 -5.55 -12.18 -11.64
C GLU A 71 -5.32 -12.28 -10.14
N LEU A 72 -4.56 -11.33 -9.57
CA LEU A 72 -4.39 -11.23 -8.13
C LEU A 72 -5.72 -10.93 -7.45
N THR A 73 -6.50 -9.98 -7.95
CA THR A 73 -7.81 -9.63 -7.38
C THR A 73 -8.77 -10.80 -7.42
N ARG A 74 -8.83 -11.57 -8.51
CA ARG A 74 -9.63 -12.80 -8.59
C ARG A 74 -9.17 -13.85 -7.59
N PHE A 75 -7.86 -14.02 -7.42
CA PHE A 75 -7.31 -14.89 -6.38
C PHE A 75 -7.73 -14.43 -4.97
N VAL A 76 -7.57 -13.14 -4.67
CA VAL A 76 -7.94 -12.55 -3.37
C VAL A 76 -9.43 -12.74 -3.10
N LEU A 77 -10.29 -12.43 -4.08
CA LEU A 77 -11.74 -12.62 -3.98
C LEU A 77 -12.10 -14.09 -3.68
N SER A 78 -11.51 -15.03 -4.44
CA SER A 78 -11.76 -16.45 -4.25
C SER A 78 -11.36 -16.94 -2.86
N GLU A 79 -10.17 -16.55 -2.38
CA GLU A 79 -9.67 -16.94 -1.07
C GLU A 79 -10.44 -16.25 0.08
N ALA A 80 -10.82 -14.99 -0.09
CA ALA A 80 -11.64 -14.25 0.87
C ALA A 80 -13.02 -14.90 1.04
N ILE A 81 -13.69 -15.22 -0.06
CA ILE A 81 -14.99 -15.92 -0.04
C ILE A 81 -14.84 -17.31 0.58
N ALA A 82 -13.81 -18.08 0.20
CA ALA A 82 -13.56 -19.38 0.80
C ALA A 82 -13.31 -19.27 2.31
N GLN A 83 -12.64 -18.21 2.77
CA GLN A 83 -12.42 -17.96 4.19
C GLN A 83 -13.71 -17.54 4.91
N LEU A 84 -14.53 -16.68 4.31
CA LEU A 84 -15.84 -16.29 4.85
C LEU A 84 -16.77 -17.50 5.01
N VAL A 85 -16.76 -18.44 4.05
CA VAL A 85 -17.52 -19.70 4.17
C VAL A 85 -17.03 -20.55 5.34
N ARG A 86 -15.71 -20.67 5.53
CA ARG A 86 -15.13 -21.39 6.68
C ARG A 86 -15.53 -20.75 8.01
N TRP A 87 -15.48 -19.44 8.09
CA TRP A 87 -15.87 -18.67 9.28
C TRP A 87 -17.36 -18.77 9.57
N ARG A 88 -18.22 -18.71 8.55
CA ARG A 88 -19.65 -18.96 8.73
C ARG A 88 -19.91 -20.34 9.35
N ALA A 89 -19.19 -21.37 8.92
CA ALA A 89 -19.33 -22.72 9.45
C ALA A 89 -18.89 -22.84 10.93
N SER A 90 -18.01 -21.96 11.41
CA SER A 90 -17.60 -21.87 12.82
C SER A 90 -18.43 -20.87 13.64
N GLY A 91 -19.47 -20.26 13.05
CA GLY A 91 -20.34 -19.27 13.72
C GLY A 91 -19.80 -17.84 13.71
N GLU A 92 -18.70 -17.57 13.01
CA GLU A 92 -18.03 -16.28 13.00
C GLU A 92 -18.72 -15.26 12.10
N THR A 93 -18.89 -14.04 12.63
CA THR A 93 -19.63 -12.97 11.96
C THR A 93 -18.76 -11.83 11.41
N ALA A 94 -17.45 -12.00 11.24
CA ALA A 94 -16.57 -10.98 10.67
C ALA A 94 -16.84 -10.68 9.17
N THR A 95 -16.76 -9.40 8.80
CA THR A 95 -16.67 -8.93 7.42
C THR A 95 -15.22 -8.98 6.93
N VAL A 96 -15.02 -9.18 5.63
CA VAL A 96 -13.69 -9.13 5.00
C VAL A 96 -13.68 -8.04 3.94
N SER A 97 -12.72 -7.11 4.06
CA SER A 97 -12.40 -6.20 2.97
C SER A 97 -11.32 -6.77 2.03
N ILE A 98 -11.51 -6.57 0.73
CA ILE A 98 -10.53 -6.87 -0.31
C ILE A 98 -10.11 -5.59 -1.03
N ASN A 99 -8.82 -5.50 -1.33
CA ASN A 99 -8.27 -4.41 -2.15
C ASN A 99 -8.40 -4.75 -3.63
N VAL A 100 -8.80 -3.76 -4.44
CA VAL A 100 -8.82 -3.87 -5.92
C VAL A 100 -7.87 -2.88 -6.56
N ALA A 101 -7.38 -3.20 -7.76
CA ALA A 101 -6.51 -2.28 -8.48
C ALA A 101 -7.33 -1.14 -9.12
N PRO A 102 -6.76 0.08 -9.24
CA PRO A 102 -7.46 1.23 -9.83
C PRO A 102 -8.07 0.97 -11.21
N GLU A 103 -7.37 0.25 -12.08
CA GLU A 103 -7.84 -0.08 -13.43
C GLU A 103 -9.06 -1.01 -13.48
N GLU A 104 -9.34 -1.75 -12.40
CA GLU A 104 -10.48 -2.67 -12.34
C GLU A 104 -11.81 -1.94 -12.20
N LEU A 105 -11.78 -0.68 -11.73
CA LEU A 105 -12.96 0.18 -11.68
C LEU A 105 -13.46 0.58 -13.07
N ALA A 106 -12.57 0.58 -14.07
CA ALA A 106 -12.94 0.85 -15.45
C ALA A 106 -13.30 -0.44 -16.21
N ASP A 107 -12.69 -1.57 -15.91
CA ASP A 107 -12.76 -2.79 -16.72
C ASP A 107 -14.16 -3.43 -16.84
N GLY A 108 -15.03 -3.24 -15.84
CA GLY A 108 -16.42 -3.74 -15.85
C GLY A 108 -16.59 -5.23 -15.53
N SER A 109 -15.50 -6.00 -15.45
CA SER A 109 -15.55 -7.44 -15.10
C SER A 109 -15.63 -7.72 -13.59
N LEU A 110 -15.27 -6.75 -12.75
CA LEU A 110 -15.23 -6.89 -11.30
C LEU A 110 -16.62 -7.22 -10.69
N PRO A 111 -17.72 -6.49 -10.99
CA PRO A 111 -19.04 -6.82 -10.46
C PRO A 111 -19.52 -8.22 -10.88
N VAL A 112 -19.21 -8.63 -12.12
CA VAL A 112 -19.57 -9.96 -12.64
C VAL A 112 -18.86 -11.06 -11.85
N SER A 113 -17.55 -10.87 -11.60
CA SER A 113 -16.74 -11.84 -10.86
C SER A 113 -17.20 -11.97 -9.41
N ILE A 114 -17.50 -10.85 -8.74
CA ILE A 114 -17.99 -10.84 -7.36
C ILE A 114 -19.35 -11.54 -7.25
N ARG A 115 -20.31 -11.17 -8.10
CA ARG A 115 -21.64 -11.78 -8.11
C ARG A 115 -21.58 -13.29 -8.33
N LEU A 116 -20.78 -13.74 -9.29
CA LEU A 116 -20.60 -15.18 -9.55
C LEU A 116 -20.04 -15.90 -8.31
N ALA A 117 -19.00 -15.34 -7.69
CA ALA A 117 -18.33 -15.96 -6.56
C ALA A 117 -19.23 -16.03 -5.31
N LEU A 118 -19.97 -14.95 -5.00
CA LEU A 118 -20.92 -14.91 -3.89
C LEU A 118 -22.06 -15.92 -4.10
N ASN A 119 -22.66 -15.95 -5.30
CA ASN A 119 -23.74 -16.88 -5.61
C ASN A 119 -23.27 -18.34 -5.54
N THR A 120 -22.06 -18.64 -6.02
CA THR A 120 -21.49 -19.99 -5.98
C THR A 120 -21.27 -20.47 -4.54
N ALA A 121 -20.92 -19.55 -3.63
CA ALA A 121 -20.67 -19.83 -2.23
C ALA A 121 -21.93 -19.77 -1.34
N ASP A 122 -23.07 -19.34 -1.90
CA ASP A 122 -24.29 -18.99 -1.17
C ASP A 122 -23.98 -18.07 0.02
N LEU A 123 -23.18 -17.03 -0.21
CA LEU A 123 -22.70 -16.12 0.82
C LEU A 123 -23.51 -14.83 0.83
N ASP A 124 -23.91 -14.37 2.01
CA ASP A 124 -24.50 -13.05 2.20
C ASP A 124 -23.53 -11.96 1.67
N PRO A 125 -23.92 -11.14 0.68
CA PRO A 125 -23.09 -10.10 0.11
C PRO A 125 -22.54 -9.10 1.14
N SER A 126 -23.29 -8.81 2.20
CA SER A 126 -22.89 -7.84 3.25
C SER A 126 -21.61 -8.24 4.01
N ARG A 127 -21.16 -9.49 3.83
CA ARG A 127 -19.94 -10.05 4.41
C ARG A 127 -18.66 -9.62 3.71
N LEU A 128 -18.78 -9.18 2.46
CA LEU A 128 -17.67 -8.74 1.64
C LEU A 128 -17.69 -7.21 1.53
N ILE A 129 -16.54 -6.60 1.74
CA ILE A 129 -16.29 -5.18 1.49
C ILE A 129 -15.25 -5.07 0.37
N VAL A 130 -15.42 -4.11 -0.52
CA VAL A 130 -14.41 -3.79 -1.54
C VAL A 130 -13.85 -2.40 -1.29
N ASP A 131 -12.55 -2.32 -1.11
CA ASP A 131 -11.80 -1.06 -0.97
C ASP A 131 -11.52 -0.49 -2.36
N LEU A 132 -12.28 0.54 -2.73
CA LEU A 132 -12.17 1.24 -4.01
C LEU A 132 -11.13 2.37 -3.90
N PRO A 133 -10.01 2.30 -4.63
CA PRO A 133 -8.97 3.32 -4.54
C PRO A 133 -9.42 4.64 -5.19
N GLU A 134 -9.22 5.76 -4.49
CA GLU A 134 -9.49 7.13 -4.98
C GLU A 134 -8.86 7.39 -6.36
N ARG A 135 -7.68 6.81 -6.61
CA ARG A 135 -6.99 6.92 -7.89
C ARG A 135 -7.78 6.34 -9.06
N GLY A 136 -8.50 5.24 -8.88
CA GLY A 136 -9.29 4.64 -9.96
C GLY A 136 -10.56 5.45 -10.24
N LEU A 137 -11.17 5.99 -9.18
CA LEU A 137 -12.31 6.91 -9.29
C LEU A 137 -11.94 8.19 -10.05
N ALA A 138 -10.78 8.77 -9.74
CA ALA A 138 -10.31 9.99 -10.39
C ALA A 138 -9.83 9.75 -11.84
N ALA A 139 -9.37 8.54 -12.16
CA ALA A 139 -8.82 8.23 -13.48
C ALA A 139 -9.91 8.10 -14.55
N GLU A 140 -11.00 7.38 -14.27
CA GLU A 140 -12.11 7.14 -15.22
C GLU A 140 -13.47 7.27 -14.51
N PRO A 141 -13.90 8.51 -14.15
CA PRO A 141 -15.04 8.72 -13.25
C PRO A 141 -16.38 8.11 -13.73
N GLU A 142 -16.69 8.21 -15.03
CA GLU A 142 -17.95 7.67 -15.57
C GLU A 142 -18.00 6.14 -15.49
N ARG A 143 -16.91 5.46 -15.87
CA ARG A 143 -16.83 3.99 -15.79
C ARG A 143 -16.79 3.51 -14.35
N ALA A 144 -16.10 4.25 -13.49
CA ALA A 144 -16.07 3.97 -12.06
C ALA A 144 -17.47 4.07 -11.44
N ARG A 145 -18.26 5.09 -11.80
CA ARG A 145 -19.66 5.23 -11.36
C ARG A 145 -20.50 4.02 -11.76
N ASP A 146 -20.40 3.58 -13.01
CA ASP A 146 -21.18 2.44 -13.49
C ASP A 146 -20.77 1.14 -12.77
N THR A 147 -19.48 0.96 -12.49
CA THR A 147 -18.97 -0.15 -11.66
C THR A 147 -19.49 -0.06 -10.23
N ILE A 148 -19.42 1.11 -9.58
CA ILE A 148 -19.92 1.32 -8.21
C ILE A 148 -21.41 0.97 -8.13
N HIS A 149 -22.22 1.49 -9.07
CA HIS A 149 -23.64 1.18 -9.12
C HIS A 149 -23.89 -0.33 -9.22
N ALA A 150 -23.19 -1.00 -10.13
CA ALA A 150 -23.30 -2.45 -10.31
C ALA A 150 -22.81 -3.25 -9.09
N LEU A 151 -21.87 -2.74 -8.30
CA LEU A 151 -21.45 -3.35 -7.03
C LEU A 151 -22.48 -3.13 -5.92
N SER A 152 -23.03 -1.92 -5.81
CA SER A 152 -24.10 -1.60 -4.85
C SER A 152 -25.34 -2.46 -5.07
N GLU A 153 -25.71 -2.72 -6.34
CA GLU A 153 -26.82 -3.64 -6.68
C GLU A 153 -26.59 -5.09 -6.22
N ILE A 154 -25.33 -5.52 -6.05
CA ILE A 154 -25.02 -6.85 -5.50
C ILE A 154 -25.27 -6.87 -3.98
N GLY A 155 -25.23 -5.72 -3.31
CA GLY A 155 -25.41 -5.60 -1.87
C GLY A 155 -24.14 -5.85 -1.04
N ILE A 156 -22.96 -5.80 -1.67
CA ILE A 156 -21.68 -5.81 -0.93
C ILE A 156 -21.44 -4.46 -0.28
N GLY A 157 -20.57 -4.43 0.73
CA GLY A 157 -20.08 -3.16 1.27
C GLY A 157 -19.03 -2.52 0.36
N LEU A 158 -19.03 -1.19 0.30
CA LEU A 158 -18.02 -0.42 -0.44
C LEU A 158 -17.31 0.55 0.50
N ALA A 159 -15.99 0.54 0.44
CA ALA A 159 -15.14 1.48 1.14
C ALA A 159 -14.36 2.34 0.14
N LEU A 160 -14.22 3.62 0.44
CA LEU A 160 -13.40 4.56 -0.33
C LEU A 160 -12.00 4.61 0.28
N GLU A 161 -10.95 4.27 -0.47
CA GLU A 161 -9.56 4.30 0.02
C GLU A 161 -8.85 5.56 -0.50
N CYS A 162 -8.45 6.45 0.42
CA CYS A 162 -7.79 7.72 0.08
C CYS A 162 -6.43 7.54 -0.60
N ALA A 163 -6.15 8.39 -1.58
CA ALA A 163 -4.79 8.65 -2.02
C ALA A 163 -4.02 9.51 -0.99
N GLN A 164 -2.69 9.36 -0.95
CA GLN A 164 -1.84 10.18 -0.06
C GLN A 164 -1.95 11.68 -0.39
N GLU A 165 -1.91 12.01 -1.68
CA GLU A 165 -2.21 13.34 -2.20
C GLU A 165 -3.66 13.32 -2.71
N PRO A 166 -4.49 14.32 -2.39
CA PRO A 166 -5.88 14.36 -2.83
C PRO A 166 -5.94 14.43 -4.36
N LEU A 167 -6.68 13.50 -4.96
CA LEU A 167 -6.97 13.42 -6.40
C LEU A 167 -8.42 13.87 -6.68
N ILE A 168 -9.31 13.68 -5.72
CA ILE A 168 -10.68 14.16 -5.73
C ILE A 168 -10.81 15.28 -4.72
N ASP A 169 -11.36 16.40 -5.17
CA ASP A 169 -11.70 17.50 -4.28
C ASP A 169 -13.04 17.25 -3.59
N PHE A 170 -12.98 16.65 -2.40
CA PHE A 170 -14.14 16.35 -1.59
C PHE A 170 -14.82 17.58 -0.95
N THR A 171 -14.31 18.80 -1.15
CA THR A 171 -14.96 20.03 -0.68
C THR A 171 -15.84 20.71 -1.75
N ASN A 172 -15.71 20.30 -3.02
CA ASN A 172 -16.42 20.91 -4.14
C ASN A 172 -17.47 19.95 -4.75
N THR A 173 -18.45 20.55 -5.44
CA THR A 173 -19.61 19.88 -6.05
C THR A 173 -19.30 19.02 -7.29
N ASP A 174 -18.04 18.96 -7.75
CA ASP A 174 -17.60 18.09 -8.86
C ASP A 174 -17.49 16.60 -8.47
N THR A 175 -17.93 16.25 -7.26
CA THR A 175 -18.28 14.88 -6.88
C THR A 175 -19.57 14.37 -7.52
N ALA A 176 -20.19 15.10 -8.46
CA ALA A 176 -21.46 14.72 -9.10
C ALA A 176 -21.45 13.32 -9.76
N LEU A 177 -20.28 12.77 -10.12
CA LEU A 177 -20.14 11.41 -10.66
C LEU A 177 -19.91 10.34 -9.59
N LEU A 178 -19.62 10.74 -8.35
CA LEU A 178 -19.46 9.85 -7.21
C LEU A 178 -20.73 9.94 -6.37
N ASP A 179 -21.56 8.89 -6.36
CA ASP A 179 -22.65 8.79 -5.41
C ASP A 179 -22.07 8.45 -4.02
N PRO A 180 -22.01 9.39 -3.07
CA PRO A 180 -21.44 9.12 -1.77
C PRO A 180 -22.28 8.09 -0.98
N THR A 181 -23.56 7.94 -1.28
CA THR A 181 -24.44 7.03 -0.53
C THR A 181 -24.14 5.56 -0.80
N ALA A 182 -23.36 5.27 -1.86
CA ALA A 182 -22.87 3.93 -2.16
C ALA A 182 -21.79 3.43 -1.18
N PHE A 183 -21.12 4.33 -0.46
CA PHE A 183 -20.01 3.99 0.42
C PHE A 183 -20.44 3.96 1.88
N GLN A 184 -20.07 2.89 2.58
CA GLN A 184 -20.29 2.77 4.02
C GLN A 184 -19.07 3.19 4.84
N GLU A 185 -17.90 3.30 4.20
CA GLU A 185 -16.63 3.52 4.86
C GLU A 185 -15.70 4.42 4.04
N PHE A 186 -15.01 5.33 4.71
CA PHE A 186 -13.95 6.15 4.14
C PHE A 186 -12.65 5.90 4.91
N LYS A 187 -11.69 5.27 4.23
CA LYS A 187 -10.39 4.89 4.76
C LYS A 187 -9.35 5.98 4.45
N ILE A 188 -8.71 6.49 5.49
CA ILE A 188 -7.76 7.60 5.42
C ILE A 188 -6.46 7.12 6.06
N GLY A 189 -5.34 7.19 5.33
CA GLY A 189 -4.05 6.68 5.82
C GLY A 189 -2.83 7.55 5.49
N GLY A 190 -1.68 7.13 6.02
CA GLY A 190 -0.36 7.62 5.63
C GLY A 190 0.05 8.96 6.27
N ARG A 191 0.69 9.84 5.47
CA ARG A 191 1.28 11.10 5.95
C ARG A 191 0.27 12.02 6.62
N ALA A 192 -1.02 11.95 6.27
CA ALA A 192 -2.06 12.78 6.88
C ALA A 192 -2.19 12.51 8.39
N ILE A 193 -2.22 11.22 8.79
CA ILE A 193 -2.28 10.81 10.20
C ILE A 193 -0.97 11.20 10.93
N ILE A 194 0.18 10.97 10.29
CA ILE A 194 1.50 11.28 10.86
C ILE A 194 1.69 12.80 11.05
N GLN A 195 1.34 13.61 10.03
CA GLN A 195 1.42 15.07 10.12
C GLN A 195 0.51 15.59 11.23
N PHE A 196 -0.69 15.03 11.35
CA PHE A 196 -1.60 15.34 12.45
C PHE A 196 -0.97 15.06 13.82
N ALA A 197 -0.47 13.84 14.04
CA ALA A 197 0.14 13.43 15.32
C ALA A 197 1.36 14.32 15.69
N SER A 198 2.04 14.89 14.69
CA SER A 198 3.26 15.68 14.85
C SER A 198 3.08 17.19 15.16
N ARG A 199 1.87 17.70 15.40
CA ARG A 199 1.59 19.10 15.83
C ARG A 199 2.20 20.21 14.94
N ILE A 200 1.96 20.20 13.62
CA ILE A 200 2.37 21.33 12.78
C ILE A 200 1.17 21.99 12.08
N GLU A 201 0.99 23.27 12.38
CA GLU A 201 0.19 24.23 11.63
C GLU A 201 0.61 24.19 10.15
N GLY A 202 -0.21 23.56 9.31
CA GLY A 202 0.05 23.41 7.88
C GLY A 202 -1.16 22.87 7.11
N THR A 203 -1.12 22.97 5.78
CA THR A 203 -2.22 22.61 4.86
C THR A 203 -2.70 21.15 4.97
N GLY A 204 -1.87 20.23 5.48
CA GLY A 204 -2.21 18.81 5.65
C GLY A 204 -3.35 18.55 6.65
N LEU A 205 -3.48 19.37 7.70
CA LEU A 205 -4.60 19.30 8.64
C LEU A 205 -5.94 19.65 7.96
N GLY A 206 -5.91 20.63 7.06
CA GLY A 206 -7.09 21.03 6.28
C GLY A 206 -7.61 19.90 5.39
N LEU A 207 -6.70 19.16 4.73
CA LEU A 207 -7.05 18.04 3.85
C LEU A 207 -7.61 16.83 4.60
N MET A 208 -7.03 16.50 5.75
CA MET A 208 -7.57 15.41 6.58
C MET A 208 -8.96 15.80 7.11
N ARG A 209 -9.09 17.04 7.60
CA ARG A 209 -10.36 17.56 8.11
C ARG A 209 -11.45 17.58 7.04
N SER A 210 -11.15 17.99 5.80
CA SER A 210 -12.14 17.99 4.73
C SER A 210 -12.61 16.57 4.39
N ARG A 211 -11.71 15.59 4.37
CA ARG A 211 -12.07 14.17 4.16
C ARG A 211 -12.96 13.63 5.28
N LEU A 212 -12.63 13.94 6.53
CA LEU A 212 -13.44 13.56 7.69
C LEU A 212 -14.83 14.24 7.68
N GLU A 213 -14.88 15.53 7.33
CA GLU A 213 -16.14 16.27 7.17
C GLU A 213 -17.00 15.72 6.02
N TYR A 214 -16.37 15.34 4.90
CA TYR A 214 -17.05 14.65 3.80
C TYR A 214 -17.62 13.30 4.22
N ALA A 215 -16.82 12.46 4.88
CA ALA A 215 -17.27 11.16 5.39
C ALA A 215 -18.49 11.33 6.31
N LYS A 216 -18.37 12.24 7.29
CA LYS A 216 -19.41 12.52 8.27
C LYS A 216 -20.69 13.04 7.63
N SER A 217 -20.58 13.96 6.68
CA SER A 217 -21.75 14.55 5.98
C SER A 217 -22.50 13.51 5.15
N ASN A 218 -21.82 12.45 4.72
CA ASN A 218 -22.36 11.34 3.94
C ASN A 218 -22.59 10.07 4.77
N GLN A 219 -22.53 10.14 6.11
CA GLN A 219 -22.79 9.03 7.02
C GLN A 219 -21.86 7.81 6.84
N MET A 220 -20.66 8.04 6.28
CA MET A 220 -19.64 7.02 6.15
C MET A 220 -18.90 6.84 7.47
N LYS A 221 -18.57 5.58 7.81
CA LYS A 221 -17.62 5.29 8.88
C LYS A 221 -16.21 5.67 8.46
N THR A 222 -15.45 6.28 9.38
CA THR A 222 -14.09 6.72 9.10
C THR A 222 -13.07 5.76 9.70
N THR A 223 -12.14 5.28 8.88
CA THR A 223 -11.10 4.35 9.32
C THR A 223 -9.72 4.96 9.14
N ALA A 224 -8.99 5.06 10.23
CA ALA A 224 -7.57 5.43 10.21
C ALA A 224 -6.72 4.21 9.82
N VAL A 225 -6.02 4.28 8.69
CA VAL A 225 -5.15 3.20 8.20
C VAL A 225 -3.69 3.54 8.44
N GLY A 226 -2.95 2.60 9.04
CA GLY A 226 -1.55 2.78 9.38
C GLY A 226 -1.36 3.46 10.73
N ALA A 227 -2.18 3.12 11.71
CA ALA A 227 -1.95 3.51 13.10
C ALA A 227 -0.74 2.74 13.68
N GLU A 228 0.40 3.41 13.76
CA GLU A 228 1.70 2.79 14.07
C GLU A 228 2.19 3.02 15.51
N SER A 229 1.49 3.83 16.32
CA SER A 229 1.85 4.03 17.73
C SER A 229 0.64 4.20 18.65
N ALA A 230 0.83 3.93 19.95
CA ALA A 230 -0.19 4.13 20.98
C ALA A 230 -0.64 5.59 21.06
N GLU A 231 0.30 6.53 20.92
CA GLU A 231 0.02 7.96 20.91
C GLU A 231 -0.89 8.31 19.73
N THR A 232 -0.57 7.77 18.54
CA THR A 232 -1.40 7.97 17.34
C THR A 232 -2.82 7.47 17.59
N VAL A 233 -2.96 6.22 18.04
CA VAL A 233 -4.27 5.59 18.29
C VAL A 233 -5.08 6.37 19.34
N SER A 234 -4.44 6.86 20.40
CA SER A 234 -5.11 7.62 21.47
C SER A 234 -5.72 8.93 20.98
N LEU A 235 -5.18 9.53 19.91
CA LEU A 235 -5.64 10.80 19.38
C LEU A 235 -6.79 10.66 18.38
N LEU A 236 -6.89 9.51 17.70
CA LEU A 236 -7.85 9.27 16.61
C LEU A 236 -9.32 9.59 16.97
N PRO A 237 -9.85 9.22 18.15
CA PRO A 237 -11.24 9.54 18.49
C PRO A 237 -11.51 11.04 18.55
N SER A 238 -10.56 11.83 19.07
CA SER A 238 -10.70 13.29 19.17
C SER A 238 -10.66 13.98 17.80
N LEU A 239 -10.20 13.27 16.77
CA LEU A 239 -10.22 13.72 15.38
C LEU A 239 -11.49 13.37 14.64
N GLY A 240 -12.35 12.54 15.24
CA GLY A 240 -13.55 12.06 14.59
C GLY A 240 -13.34 10.82 13.74
N PHE A 241 -12.28 10.04 13.98
CA PHE A 241 -12.20 8.67 13.45
C PHE A 241 -13.10 7.73 14.25
N ASP A 242 -13.86 6.87 13.56
CA ASP A 242 -14.67 5.81 14.15
C ASP A 242 -13.84 4.55 14.43
N GLN A 243 -12.95 4.22 13.49
CA GLN A 243 -12.25 2.95 13.43
C GLN A 243 -10.75 3.16 13.18
N ALA A 244 -9.96 2.14 13.52
CA ALA A 244 -8.53 2.13 13.24
C ALA A 244 -8.01 0.75 12.86
N GLN A 245 -6.95 0.76 12.06
CA GLN A 245 -6.15 -0.39 11.69
C GLN A 245 -4.68 0.01 11.60
N GLY A 246 -3.79 -0.83 12.11
CA GLY A 246 -2.35 -0.60 12.01
C GLY A 246 -1.54 -1.47 12.95
N ASN A 247 -0.22 -1.44 12.78
CA ASN A 247 0.70 -2.33 13.50
C ASN A 247 0.76 -2.06 15.01
N ALA A 248 0.32 -0.89 15.48
CA ALA A 248 0.17 -0.65 16.92
C ALA A 248 -0.94 -1.51 17.54
N ILE A 249 -2.00 -1.76 16.77
CA ILE A 249 -3.14 -2.57 17.23
C ILE A 249 -2.85 -4.04 16.99
N SER A 250 -2.52 -4.39 15.74
CA SER A 250 -2.21 -5.75 15.36
C SER A 250 -1.54 -5.79 13.98
N SER A 251 -0.52 -6.63 13.85
CA SER A 251 -0.01 -7.02 12.52
C SER A 251 -1.03 -7.92 11.81
N PRO A 252 -0.98 -8.04 10.46
CA PRO A 252 -1.85 -8.97 9.76
C PRO A 252 -1.68 -10.42 10.25
N LEU A 253 -2.79 -11.06 10.60
CA LEU A 253 -2.85 -12.37 11.25
C LEU A 253 -3.23 -13.47 10.25
N THR A 254 -2.83 -14.70 10.53
CA THR A 254 -3.39 -15.86 9.81
C THR A 254 -4.86 -16.07 10.22
N PRO A 255 -5.67 -16.75 9.40
CA PRO A 255 -7.04 -17.08 9.78
C PRO A 255 -7.16 -17.78 11.13
N GLN A 256 -6.19 -18.64 11.47
CA GLN A 256 -6.20 -19.40 12.72
C GLN A 256 -5.97 -18.50 13.93
N VAL A 257 -4.98 -17.62 13.85
CA VAL A 257 -4.65 -16.69 14.96
C VAL A 257 -5.75 -15.63 15.13
N LEU A 258 -6.41 -15.24 14.04
CA LEU A 258 -7.48 -14.25 14.08
C LEU A 258 -8.71 -14.72 14.88
N LEU A 259 -8.97 -16.04 14.96
CA LEU A 259 -10.11 -16.57 15.74
C LEU A 259 -9.96 -16.29 17.24
N ASP A 260 -8.71 -16.20 17.73
CA ASP A 260 -8.40 -15.93 19.13
C ASP A 260 -8.09 -14.44 19.39
N PHE A 261 -8.28 -13.58 18.39
CA PHE A 261 -7.96 -12.17 18.51
C PHE A 261 -9.01 -11.41 19.34
N ASP A 262 -8.60 -10.96 20.52
CA ASP A 262 -9.42 -10.10 21.39
C ASP A 262 -9.09 -8.62 21.15
N ALA A 263 -10.03 -7.92 20.52
CA ALA A 263 -9.93 -6.50 20.22
C ALA A 263 -9.84 -5.62 21.47
N ALA A 264 -10.59 -5.96 22.54
CA ALA A 264 -10.60 -5.18 23.75
C ALA A 264 -9.28 -5.33 24.49
N ALA A 265 -8.79 -6.56 24.63
CA ALA A 265 -7.50 -6.84 25.23
C ALA A 265 -6.35 -6.17 24.47
N ALA A 266 -6.35 -6.21 23.13
CA ALA A 266 -5.34 -5.54 22.31
C ALA A 266 -5.34 -4.01 22.52
N MET A 267 -6.52 -3.40 22.61
CA MET A 267 -6.64 -1.97 22.87
C MET A 267 -6.28 -1.58 24.30
N ASP A 268 -6.60 -2.44 25.28
CA ASP A 268 -6.24 -2.25 26.68
C ASP A 268 -4.74 -2.37 26.90
N ASP A 269 -4.05 -3.32 26.25
CA ASP A 269 -2.60 -3.43 26.27
C ASP A 269 -1.96 -2.18 25.66
N LEU A 270 -2.43 -1.77 24.47
CA LEU A 270 -1.90 -0.62 23.74
C LEU A 270 -2.08 0.73 24.48
N LEU A 271 -3.23 0.96 25.11
CA LEU A 271 -3.59 2.24 25.73
C LEU A 271 -3.45 2.25 27.26
N GLY A 272 -3.42 1.08 27.90
CA GLY A 272 -3.34 0.90 29.34
C GLY A 272 -1.92 0.93 29.90
N THR A 273 -0.90 0.71 29.07
CA THR A 273 0.48 1.05 29.43
C THR A 273 0.66 2.58 29.43
N GLN A 274 0.42 3.22 30.59
CA GLN A 274 1.05 4.51 30.86
C GLN A 274 2.57 4.35 30.69
N PRO A 275 3.29 5.30 30.09
CA PRO A 275 4.73 5.17 29.89
C PRO A 275 5.44 5.18 31.25
N GLN A 276 5.78 3.99 31.75
CA GLN A 276 6.95 3.83 32.60
C GLN A 276 8.07 3.38 31.70
N ASP A 277 9.06 4.27 31.56
CA ASP A 277 10.40 4.05 31.04
C ASP A 277 10.51 3.38 29.66
N THR A 278 11.03 4.17 28.71
CA THR A 278 11.73 3.78 27.48
C THR A 278 11.94 2.27 27.32
N PRO A 279 11.41 1.62 26.26
CA PRO A 279 11.57 0.19 26.11
C PRO A 279 13.05 -0.16 26.01
N ASP A 280 13.48 -1.05 26.90
CA ASP A 280 14.74 -1.76 26.81
C ASP A 280 14.84 -2.43 25.44
N LYS A 281 16.01 -2.31 24.80
CA LYS A 281 16.29 -2.70 23.41
C LYS A 281 16.28 -4.23 23.18
N ALA A 282 15.74 -5.00 24.11
CA ALA A 282 15.95 -6.44 24.22
C ALA A 282 14.81 -7.33 23.70
N ALA A 283 13.67 -6.79 23.25
CA ALA A 283 12.54 -7.60 22.76
C ALA A 283 12.40 -7.67 21.22
N LEU A 284 13.43 -7.23 20.47
CA LEU A 284 13.51 -7.40 19.00
C LEU A 284 14.46 -8.55 18.58
N GLU A 285 14.70 -9.51 19.47
CA GLU A 285 15.53 -10.69 19.18
C GLU A 285 14.65 -11.95 19.04
N ASP A 286 13.83 -12.06 17.99
CA ASP A 286 13.61 -13.38 17.35
C ASP A 286 13.14 -13.34 15.88
N PHE A 287 13.60 -12.36 15.11
CA PHE A 287 13.70 -12.48 13.66
C PHE A 287 15.16 -12.33 13.24
N SER A 288 15.97 -13.30 13.64
CA SER A 288 17.33 -13.43 13.12
C SER A 288 17.27 -13.95 11.68
N PRO A 289 17.80 -13.22 10.68
CA PRO A 289 18.06 -13.79 9.37
C PRO A 289 19.07 -14.94 9.50
N PRO A 290 19.05 -15.95 8.61
CA PRO A 290 19.96 -17.09 8.69
C PRO A 290 21.41 -16.62 8.80
N THR A 291 22.13 -17.25 9.73
CA THR A 291 23.49 -16.92 10.12
C THR A 291 24.45 -17.03 8.92
N ARG A 292 25.12 -15.91 8.61
CA ARG A 292 26.33 -15.76 7.77
C ARG A 292 26.37 -16.51 6.43
N LEU A 293 26.23 -15.74 5.35
CA LEU A 293 27.02 -15.97 4.14
C LEU A 293 28.48 -15.51 4.36
N PRO A 294 29.49 -16.10 3.67
CA PRO A 294 30.90 -15.77 3.86
C PRO A 294 31.18 -14.29 3.53
N ALA A 295 32.06 -13.68 4.31
CA ALA A 295 32.39 -12.26 4.23
C ALA A 295 33.10 -11.89 2.92
N GLU A 296 32.56 -10.94 2.15
CA GLU A 296 33.35 -10.18 1.19
C GLU A 296 33.10 -8.66 1.22
N LYS A 297 34.21 -7.94 1.45
CA LYS A 297 34.62 -6.60 0.96
C LYS A 297 33.76 -5.38 1.36
N LYS A 298 34.26 -4.62 2.33
CA LYS A 298 33.75 -3.30 2.75
C LYS A 298 34.25 -2.18 1.82
N SER A 299 33.37 -1.25 1.44
CA SER A 299 33.70 0.03 0.77
C SER A 299 33.31 1.20 1.70
N ARG A 300 34.07 2.31 1.66
CA ARG A 300 33.88 3.47 2.55
C ARG A 300 33.53 4.70 1.70
N ILE A 301 32.45 5.40 2.04
CA ILE A 301 32.03 6.67 1.41
C ILE A 301 32.41 7.80 2.35
N GLN A 302 33.05 8.86 1.84
CA GLN A 302 33.38 10.05 2.61
C GLN A 302 32.87 11.29 1.87
N VAL A 303 32.05 12.10 2.52
CA VAL A 303 31.46 13.33 1.96
C VAL A 303 32.32 14.51 2.40
N VAL A 304 32.82 15.32 1.46
CA VAL A 304 33.52 16.57 1.74
C VAL A 304 32.83 17.69 0.97
N ARG A 305 32.45 18.76 1.69
CA ARG A 305 31.73 19.97 1.25
C ARG A 305 31.47 20.09 -0.26
N GLY A 306 30.22 19.82 -0.65
CA GLY A 306 29.67 20.18 -1.97
C GLY A 306 29.99 19.24 -3.14
N ASN A 307 30.88 18.25 -2.98
CA ASN A 307 31.10 17.20 -3.99
C ASN A 307 31.26 15.83 -3.28
N ALA A 308 30.48 14.83 -3.68
CA ALA A 308 30.66 13.47 -3.18
C ALA A 308 31.85 12.80 -3.89
N ARG A 309 32.86 12.37 -3.13
CA ARG A 309 33.99 11.60 -3.65
C ARG A 309 33.86 10.17 -3.14
N VAL A 310 33.76 9.19 -4.05
CA VAL A 310 33.71 7.78 -3.70
C VAL A 310 35.07 7.18 -4.03
N GLU A 311 35.84 6.82 -2.99
CA GLU A 311 37.09 6.09 -3.16
C GLU A 311 36.86 4.60 -2.89
N LEU A 312 37.03 3.79 -3.92
CA LEU A 312 37.07 2.34 -3.83
C LEU A 312 38.53 1.92 -3.68
N LEU A 313 38.97 1.68 -2.45
CA LEU A 313 40.28 1.09 -2.19
C LEU A 313 40.18 -0.44 -2.34
N THR A 314 40.62 -0.95 -3.49
CA THR A 314 40.87 -2.38 -3.68
C THR A 314 42.31 -2.67 -3.25
N GLN A 315 42.52 -3.30 -2.09
CA GLN A 315 43.83 -3.87 -1.78
C GLN A 315 43.96 -5.23 -2.45
N GLY A 316 44.87 -5.30 -3.42
CA GLY A 316 45.24 -6.51 -4.15
C GLY A 316 45.77 -6.19 -5.54
N LYS A 317 47.08 -5.90 -5.61
CA LYS A 317 47.95 -5.75 -6.80
C LYS A 317 47.38 -5.02 -8.04
N THR A 318 47.94 -3.82 -8.24
CA THR A 318 48.01 -3.00 -9.46
C THR A 318 46.70 -2.56 -10.12
N GLY A 319 46.30 -1.30 -9.87
CA GLY A 319 45.42 -0.54 -10.77
C GLY A 319 44.04 -0.15 -10.22
N GLY A 320 43.95 0.53 -9.08
CA GLY A 320 42.68 1.12 -8.64
C GLY A 320 42.30 2.34 -9.49
N LYS A 321 41.14 2.31 -10.16
CA LYS A 321 40.58 3.47 -10.89
C LYS A 321 39.71 4.30 -9.95
N THR A 322 40.01 5.59 -9.85
CA THR A 322 39.19 6.56 -9.11
C THR A 322 38.08 7.09 -10.01
N HIS A 323 36.81 6.93 -9.60
CA HIS A 323 35.66 7.52 -10.29
C HIS A 323 35.13 8.71 -9.48
N VAL A 324 35.21 9.91 -10.04
CA VAL A 324 34.59 11.12 -9.47
C VAL A 324 33.25 11.34 -10.15
N VAL A 325 32.15 11.20 -9.39
CA VAL A 325 30.80 11.53 -9.87
C VAL A 325 30.47 12.94 -9.38
N LYS A 326 30.37 13.88 -10.31
CA LYS A 326 29.93 15.26 -10.02
C LYS A 326 28.40 15.27 -10.03
N LEU A 327 27.77 15.45 -8.88
CA LEU A 327 26.32 15.65 -8.82
C LEU A 327 26.00 17.07 -9.36
N PRO A 328 24.97 17.23 -10.21
CA PRO A 328 24.59 18.55 -10.71
C PRO A 328 24.12 19.44 -9.56
N ASN A 329 24.52 20.71 -9.61
CA ASN A 329 24.11 21.72 -8.64
C ASN A 329 22.58 21.96 -8.77
N PRO A 330 21.80 21.92 -7.68
CA PRO A 330 20.35 22.13 -7.73
C PRO A 330 19.94 23.51 -8.31
N ALA A 331 20.85 24.48 -8.41
CA ALA A 331 20.58 25.77 -9.04
C ALA A 331 20.57 25.77 -10.58
N SER A 332 20.97 24.68 -11.26
CA SER A 332 21.02 24.62 -12.74
C SER A 332 19.90 23.82 -13.41
N VAL A 333 18.89 23.36 -12.66
CA VAL A 333 17.73 22.62 -13.20
C VAL A 333 16.54 23.54 -13.53
N ALA A 334 16.62 24.83 -13.18
CA ALA A 334 15.54 25.80 -13.38
C ALA A 334 15.65 26.69 -14.65
N ALA A 335 16.68 26.54 -15.49
CA ALA A 335 16.85 27.37 -16.69
C ALA A 335 17.15 26.53 -17.93
N GLY A 336 16.09 26.16 -18.68
CA GLY A 336 16.20 25.32 -19.87
C GLY A 336 14.98 25.38 -20.79
N LYS A 337 14.36 26.56 -20.96
CA LYS A 337 13.42 26.84 -22.05
C LYS A 337 13.96 28.02 -22.86
N GLN A 338 14.73 27.75 -23.92
CA GLN A 338 14.90 28.70 -25.02
C GLN A 338 14.94 27.94 -26.36
N ARG A 339 14.08 28.36 -27.29
CA ARG A 339 14.06 27.98 -28.72
C ARG A 339 15.11 28.80 -29.47
N ASP A 340 15.69 28.24 -30.53
CA ASP A 340 16.60 28.96 -31.42
C ASP A 340 15.79 29.54 -32.60
N GLU A 341 15.93 30.83 -32.87
CA GLU A 341 15.01 31.64 -33.68
C GLU A 341 15.30 31.64 -35.20
N GLN A 342 16.13 30.75 -35.73
CA GLN A 342 16.49 30.80 -37.15
C GLN A 342 16.29 29.52 -37.99
N THR A 343 15.84 28.39 -37.44
CA THR A 343 15.68 27.16 -38.27
C THR A 343 14.50 26.24 -37.93
N GLY A 344 13.65 26.54 -36.93
CA GLY A 344 12.37 25.84 -36.73
C GLY A 344 12.41 24.32 -36.42
N ALA A 345 13.57 23.71 -36.20
CA ALA A 345 13.69 22.29 -35.83
C ALA A 345 14.09 22.10 -34.35
N PRO A 346 13.61 21.05 -33.65
CA PRO A 346 13.95 20.81 -32.25
C PRO A 346 15.43 20.41 -32.07
N LYS A 347 16.16 21.09 -31.18
CA LYS A 347 17.53 20.72 -30.78
C LYS A 347 17.51 19.37 -30.08
N MET A 348 18.23 18.39 -30.62
CA MET A 348 18.41 17.07 -30.02
C MET A 348 19.14 17.22 -28.66
N GLY A 349 18.42 16.93 -27.57
CA GLY A 349 18.89 17.08 -26.20
C GLY A 349 19.97 16.07 -25.80
N PHE A 350 20.76 16.44 -24.79
CA PHE A 350 21.95 15.76 -24.26
C PHE A 350 21.76 14.25 -23.95
N PHE A 351 20.53 13.77 -23.80
CA PHE A 351 20.21 12.37 -23.56
C PHE A 351 20.46 11.45 -24.76
N THR A 352 20.37 11.93 -26.01
CA THR A 352 20.54 11.08 -27.19
C THR A 352 22.02 10.77 -27.50
N ARG A 353 22.98 11.52 -26.94
CA ARG A 353 24.41 11.24 -27.09
C ARG A 353 24.96 10.20 -26.09
N LEU A 354 24.22 9.86 -25.04
CA LEU A 354 24.63 8.82 -24.09
C LEU A 354 24.32 7.40 -24.59
N GLN A 355 23.30 7.24 -25.44
CA GLN A 355 22.87 5.93 -25.95
C GLN A 355 23.79 5.38 -27.05
N THR A 356 24.52 6.24 -27.78
CA THR A 356 25.41 5.81 -28.88
C THR A 356 26.82 5.45 -28.44
N ARG A 357 27.21 5.73 -27.18
CA ARG A 357 28.54 5.38 -26.64
C ARG A 357 28.58 4.08 -25.83
N PHE A 358 27.43 3.46 -25.53
CA PHE A 358 27.37 2.20 -24.76
C PHE A 358 27.24 0.93 -25.62
N SER A 359 27.02 1.04 -26.94
CA SER A 359 26.85 -0.12 -27.83
C SER A 359 28.12 -0.57 -28.57
N ARG A 360 29.34 -0.18 -28.13
CA ARG A 360 30.61 -0.55 -28.79
C ARG A 360 31.64 -1.21 -27.88
N THR A 361 31.25 -1.78 -26.74
CA THR A 361 32.21 -2.43 -25.81
C THR A 361 31.81 -3.85 -25.40
N PHE A 362 30.99 -4.54 -26.21
CA PHE A 362 30.76 -5.99 -26.09
C PHE A 362 30.75 -6.62 -27.49
N GLN A 363 31.93 -6.70 -28.09
CA GLN A 363 32.28 -7.71 -29.10
C GLN A 363 33.77 -8.01 -28.91
N ALA A 364 34.02 -9.06 -28.12
CA ALA A 364 35.19 -9.94 -28.16
C ALA A 364 34.74 -11.27 -27.56
#